data_AF-A0A947RJ04-F1
#
_entry.id   AF-A0A947RJ04-F1
#
_cell.length_a   1.000
_cell.length_b   1.000
_cell.length_c   1.000
_cell.angle_alpha   90.00
_cell.angle_beta   90.00
_cell.angle_gamma   90.00
#
_symmetry.space_group_name_H-M   'P 1'
#
loop_
_entity.id
_entity.type
_entity.pdbx_description
1 polymer ?
#
loop_
_entity_poly.entity_id
_entity_poly.type
_entity_poly.pdbx_seq_one_letter_code
_entity_poly.pdbx_strand_id
1 'polypeptide(L)'
;MPYKYKEDLYKAQKRHRIKIRQEVLNFLTKKSCVDCGEKDPIVLDFDHIEKNKKFKSVARMLAGHYSWESVLKEINKCEIRCANCHRRRTYKQFNCFGKTK
;
A
#
# COMPACT_ATOMS: atom_id res chain seq x y z
N MET A 1 29.06 -6.45 -0.75
CA MET A 1 27.83 -6.65 0.04
C MET A 1 28.18 -6.36 1.50
N PRO A 2 27.57 -5.37 2.17
CA PRO A 2 28.13 -4.76 3.39
C PRO A 2 27.97 -5.56 4.70
N TYR A 3 27.41 -6.78 4.66
CA TYR A 3 27.15 -7.58 5.86
C TYR A 3 27.90 -8.91 5.79
N LYS A 4 28.53 -9.31 6.90
CA LYS A 4 29.32 -10.54 7.03
C LYS A 4 28.45 -11.79 7.23
N TYR A 5 27.28 -11.64 7.87
CA TYR A 5 26.34 -12.75 8.15
C TYR A 5 24.92 -12.45 7.63
N LYS A 6 24.19 -13.50 7.23
CA LYS A 6 22.79 -13.38 6.73
C LYS A 6 21.83 -12.87 7.80
N GLU A 7 22.06 -13.20 9.07
CA GLU A 7 21.22 -12.76 10.18
C GLU A 7 21.21 -11.23 10.34
N ASP A 8 22.36 -10.59 10.16
CA ASP A 8 22.49 -9.14 10.27
C ASP A 8 21.73 -8.44 9.15
N LEU A 9 21.77 -9.02 7.94
CA LEU A 9 20.97 -8.57 6.81
C LEU A 9 19.47 -8.68 7.11
N TYR A 10 19.00 -9.81 7.65
CA TYR A 10 17.59 -9.96 8.05
C TYR A 10 17.17 -8.98 9.16
N LYS A 11 18.03 -8.74 10.15
CA LYS A 11 17.80 -7.75 11.22
C LYS A 11 17.69 -6.34 10.64
N ALA A 12 18.60 -5.94 9.76
CA ALA A 12 18.57 -4.64 9.10
C ALA A 12 17.31 -4.47 8.23
N GLN A 13 16.97 -5.48 7.45
CA GLN A 13 15.76 -5.52 6.64
C GLN A 13 14.48 -5.41 7.50
N LYS A 14 14.42 -6.12 8.64
CA LYS A 14 13.29 -6.05 9.57
C LYS A 14 13.14 -4.64 10.15
N ARG A 15 14.22 -4.01 10.59
CA ARG A 15 14.22 -2.62 11.10
C ARG A 15 13.70 -1.64 10.06
N HIS A 16 14.17 -1.75 8.82
CA HIS A 16 13.70 -0.90 7.71
C HIS A 16 12.19 -1.06 7.47
N ARG A 17 11.70 -2.31 7.42
CA ARG A 17 10.27 -2.58 7.21
C ARG A 17 9.39 -2.02 8.32
N ILE A 18 9.84 -2.09 9.57
CA ILE A 18 9.11 -1.52 10.71
C ILE A 18 9.06 0.00 10.59
N LYS A 19 10.21 0.65 10.33
CA LYS A 19 10.29 2.09 10.16
C LYS A 19 9.34 2.60 9.07
N ILE A 20 9.42 2.01 7.87
CA ILE A 20 8.56 2.45 6.76
C ILE A 20 7.07 2.20 7.07
N ARG A 21 6.71 1.08 7.72
CA ARG A 21 5.31 0.83 8.10
C ARG A 21 4.78 1.86 9.10
N GLN A 22 5.61 2.30 10.05
CA GLN A 22 5.23 3.37 10.98
C GLN A 22 4.97 4.68 10.24
N GLU A 23 5.83 5.05 9.29
CA GLU A 23 5.64 6.24 8.46
C GLU A 23 4.36 6.17 7.63
N VAL A 24 4.07 5.02 7.02
CA VAL A 24 2.81 4.79 6.29
C VAL A 24 1.61 4.91 7.21
N LEU A 25 1.67 4.30 8.40
CA LEU A 25 0.55 4.34 9.35
C LEU A 25 0.29 5.76 9.83
N ASN A 26 1.34 6.52 10.17
CA ASN A 26 1.23 7.94 10.52
C ASN A 26 0.62 8.79 9.39
N PHE A 27 0.94 8.46 8.13
CA PHE A 27 0.32 9.10 6.97
C PHE A 27 -1.17 8.76 6.85
N LEU A 28 -1.53 7.49 7.04
CA LEU A 28 -2.92 7.02 6.97
C LEU A 28 -3.79 7.57 8.10
N THR A 29 -3.28 7.75 9.31
CA THR A 29 -4.04 8.32 10.45
C THR A 29 -4.54 9.74 10.17
N LYS A 30 -3.89 10.48 9.27
CA LYS A 30 -4.29 11.85 8.87
C LYS A 30 -5.29 11.86 7.72
N LYS A 31 -5.71 10.68 7.26
CA LYS A 31 -6.48 10.51 6.04
C LYS A 31 -7.74 9.69 6.34
N SER A 32 -8.71 9.82 5.45
CA SER A 32 -9.96 9.09 5.50
C SER A 32 -10.27 8.53 4.12
N CYS A 33 -11.10 7.49 4.08
CA CYS A 33 -11.62 6.96 2.85
C CYS A 33 -12.39 8.04 2.08
N VAL A 34 -12.07 8.20 0.79
CA VAL A 34 -12.73 9.16 -0.10
C VAL A 34 -14.22 8.84 -0.32
N ASP A 35 -14.60 7.55 -0.30
CA ASP A 35 -15.97 7.14 -0.64
C ASP A 35 -16.91 7.05 0.57
N CYS A 36 -16.41 6.58 1.73
CA CYS A 36 -17.25 6.32 2.91
C CYS A 36 -16.86 7.11 4.16
N GLY A 37 -15.73 7.84 4.14
CA GLY A 37 -15.26 8.62 5.28
C GLY A 37 -14.64 7.80 6.42
N GLU A 38 -14.44 6.48 6.25
CA GLU A 38 -13.76 5.64 7.24
C GLU A 38 -12.37 6.19 7.59
N LYS A 39 -12.05 6.20 8.89
CA LYS A 39 -10.81 6.78 9.43
C LYS A 39 -9.89 5.74 10.03
N ASP A 40 -10.33 4.49 10.18
CA ASP A 40 -9.50 3.43 10.72
C ASP A 40 -8.34 3.12 9.75
N PRO A 41 -7.08 3.45 10.12
CA PRO A 41 -5.93 3.27 9.23
C PRO A 41 -5.63 1.80 8.91
N ILE A 42 -6.19 0.84 9.65
CA ILE A 42 -5.99 -0.60 9.42
C ILE A 42 -6.78 -1.07 8.18
N VAL A 43 -7.95 -0.49 7.93
CA VAL A 43 -8.83 -0.86 6.81
C VAL A 43 -8.63 0.02 5.57
N LEU A 44 -7.77 1.04 5.66
CA LEU A 44 -7.43 1.90 4.54
C LEU A 44 -6.40 1.22 3.62
N ASP A 45 -6.73 1.23 2.33
CA ASP A 45 -5.92 0.72 1.23
C ASP A 45 -5.58 1.86 0.25
N PHE A 46 -4.42 1.71 -0.40
CA PHE A 46 -3.97 2.58 -1.47
C PHE A 46 -4.51 2.10 -2.82
N ASP A 47 -5.50 2.81 -3.35
CA ASP A 47 -6.11 2.53 -4.64
C ASP A 47 -5.55 3.46 -5.71
N HIS A 48 -5.07 2.91 -6.83
CA HIS A 48 -4.44 3.73 -7.87
C HIS A 48 -5.51 4.37 -8.76
N ILE A 49 -5.33 5.66 -9.08
CA ILE A 49 -6.25 6.40 -9.95
C ILE A 49 -6.11 5.92 -11.40
N GLU A 50 -4.88 5.75 -11.89
CA GLU A 50 -4.58 5.33 -13.27
C GLU A 50 -4.13 3.86 -13.34
N LYS A 51 -4.96 2.99 -13.92
CA LYS A 51 -4.62 1.57 -14.13
C LYS A 51 -3.59 1.31 -15.23
N ASN A 52 -3.26 2.31 -16.05
CA ASN A 52 -2.60 2.08 -17.33
C ASN A 52 -1.07 2.14 -17.30
N LYS A 53 -0.46 2.43 -16.15
CA LYS A 53 0.98 2.30 -15.98
C LYS A 53 1.27 1.10 -15.07
N LYS A 54 2.03 0.13 -15.59
CA LYS A 54 2.55 -1.04 -14.87
C LYS A 54 3.39 -0.60 -13.66
N PHE A 55 2.74 -0.27 -12.54
CA PHE A 55 3.44 0.09 -11.31
C PHE A 55 3.28 -1.00 -10.26
N LYS A 56 4.33 -1.16 -9.46
CA LYS A 56 4.36 -2.09 -8.33
C LYS A 56 3.41 -1.56 -7.27
N SER A 57 2.54 -2.40 -6.73
CA SER A 57 1.67 -2.01 -5.61
C SER A 57 2.50 -1.42 -4.47
N VAL A 58 1.96 -0.43 -3.75
CA VAL A 58 2.61 0.14 -2.55
C VAL A 58 3.01 -0.98 -1.59
N ALA A 59 2.15 -2.01 -1.44
CA ALA A 59 2.45 -3.23 -0.68
C ALA A 59 3.73 -3.95 -1.14
N ARG A 60 3.97 -4.07 -2.45
CA ARG A 60 5.21 -4.66 -3.00
C ARG A 60 6.42 -3.76 -2.79
N MET A 61 6.25 -2.44 -2.78
CA MET A 61 7.32 -1.50 -2.44
C MET A 61 7.71 -1.58 -0.96
N LEU A 62 6.73 -1.76 -0.07
CA LEU A 62 6.98 -1.97 1.36
C LEU A 62 7.78 -3.27 1.62
N ALA A 63 7.56 -4.30 0.81
CA ALA A 63 8.33 -5.54 0.88
C ALA A 63 9.74 -5.41 0.27
N GLY A 64 9.91 -4.58 -0.77
CA GLY A 64 11.12 -4.50 -1.58
C GLY A 64 12.24 -3.59 -1.07
N HIS A 65 12.20 -3.13 0.18
CA HIS A 65 13.21 -2.23 0.77
C HIS A 65 13.42 -0.92 0.01
N TYR A 66 12.34 -0.36 -0.55
CA TYR A 66 12.37 0.95 -1.21
C TYR A 66 12.61 2.09 -0.20
N SER A 67 13.16 3.21 -0.70
CA SER A 67 13.29 4.43 0.10
C SER A 67 11.93 5.05 0.38
N TRP A 68 11.84 5.79 1.49
CA TRP A 68 10.60 6.49 1.86
C TRP A 68 10.14 7.46 0.78
N GLU A 69 11.06 8.18 0.13
CA GLU A 69 10.75 9.09 -0.97
C GLU A 69 10.10 8.40 -2.17
N SER A 70 10.58 7.21 -2.56
CA SER A 70 9.95 6.43 -3.63
C SER A 70 8.55 5.99 -3.23
N VAL A 71 8.36 5.56 -1.98
CA VAL A 71 7.04 5.18 -1.46
C VAL A 71 6.10 6.39 -1.46
N LEU A 72 6.58 7.57 -1.03
CA LEU A 72 5.80 8.81 -0.98
C LEU A 72 5.38 9.28 -2.39
N LYS A 73 6.26 9.17 -3.38
CA LYS A 73 5.94 9.45 -4.78
C LYS A 73 4.78 8.59 -5.28
N GLU A 74 4.74 7.31 -4.87
CA GLU A 74 3.66 6.43 -5.32
C GLU A 74 2.38 6.63 -4.51
N ILE A 75 2.50 6.91 -3.22
CA ILE A 75 1.36 7.29 -2.38
C ILE A 75 0.65 8.52 -2.96
N ASN A 76 1.39 9.51 -3.47
CA ASN A 76 0.81 10.70 -4.10
C ASN A 76 0.03 10.41 -5.40
N LYS A 77 0.26 9.25 -6.03
CA LYS A 77 -0.50 8.78 -7.21
C LYS A 77 -1.70 7.91 -6.82
N CYS A 78 -1.85 7.60 -5.54
CA CYS A 78 -2.91 6.76 -5.01
C CYS A 78 -3.98 7.60 -4.29
N GLU A 79 -5.23 7.16 -4.40
CA GLU A 79 -6.31 7.57 -3.52
C GLU A 79 -6.41 6.61 -2.34
N ILE A 80 -6.87 7.14 -1.21
CA ILE A 80 -7.06 6.36 0.00
C ILE A 80 -8.50 5.90 0.05
N ARG A 81 -8.71 4.58 0.02
CA ARG A 81 -10.03 3.97 0.04
C ARG A 81 -10.06 2.85 1.07
N CYS A 82 -11.22 2.63 1.66
CA CYS A 82 -11.42 1.50 2.54
C CYS A 82 -11.34 0.18 1.75
N ALA A 83 -10.89 -0.92 2.35
CA ALA A 83 -10.81 -2.23 1.68
C ALA A 83 -12.16 -2.68 1.08
N ASN A 84 -13.27 -2.33 1.74
CA ASN A 84 -14.62 -2.62 1.23
C ASN A 84 -14.96 -1.79 -0.02
N CYS A 85 -14.60 -0.51 -0.01
CA CYS A 85 -14.80 0.45 -1.08
C CYS A 85 -13.95 0.08 -2.31
N HIS A 86 -12.70 -0.27 -2.06
CA HIS A 86 -11.75 -0.74 -3.05
C HIS A 86 -12.21 -2.05 -3.72
N ARG A 87 -12.70 -3.02 -2.93
CA ARG A 87 -13.33 -4.24 -3.48
C ARG A 87 -14.53 -3.87 -4.34
N ARG A 88 -15.48 -3.07 -3.85
CA ARG A 88 -16.66 -2.63 -4.61
C ARG A 88 -16.30 -1.95 -5.94
N ARG A 89 -15.29 -1.07 -5.94
CA ARG A 89 -14.80 -0.41 -7.17
C ARG A 89 -14.21 -1.42 -8.14
N THR A 90 -13.37 -2.34 -7.65
CA THR A 90 -12.82 -3.44 -8.43
C THR A 90 -13.93 -4.28 -9.06
N TYR A 91 -14.95 -4.65 -8.27
CA TYR A 91 -16.12 -5.38 -8.75
C TYR A 91 -16.87 -4.64 -9.87
N LYS A 92 -17.18 -3.35 -9.67
CA LYS A 92 -17.82 -2.51 -10.70
C LYS A 92 -16.97 -2.40 -11.97
N GLN A 93 -15.66 -2.24 -11.82
CA GLN A 93 -14.77 -1.98 -12.93
C GLN A 93 -14.49 -3.21 -13.80
N PHE A 94 -14.49 -4.40 -13.20
CA PHE A 94 -14.30 -5.65 -13.93
C PHE A 94 -15.62 -6.38 -14.24
N ASN A 95 -16.77 -5.75 -13.91
CA ASN A 95 -18.13 -6.25 -14.14
C ASN A 95 -18.29 -7.74 -13.80
N CYS A 96 -17.76 -8.17 -12.65
CA CYS A 96 -17.65 -9.59 -12.30
C CYS A 96 -18.85 -10.14 -11.52
N PHE A 97 -20.04 -9.54 -11.66
CA PHE A 97 -21.28 -10.18 -11.21
C PHE A 97 -21.44 -11.53 -11.92
N GLY A 98 -21.45 -12.63 -11.15
CA GLY A 98 -21.86 -13.93 -11.67
C GLY A 98 -20.81 -14.78 -12.40
N LYS A 99 -19.50 -14.64 -12.12
CA LYS A 99 -18.53 -15.71 -12.46
C LYS A 99 -18.45 -16.78 -11.35
N THR A 100 -19.59 -17.20 -10.85
CA THR A 100 -19.75 -18.56 -10.31
C THR A 100 -20.00 -19.46 -11.51
N LYS A 101 -18.93 -20.04 -12.05
CA LYS A 101 -19.02 -21.35 -12.71
C LYS A 101 -18.61 -22.38 -11.68
#